data_AF-A0A2V5U3Q5-F1
#
_entry.id   AF-A0A2V5U3Q5-F1
#
_cell.length_a   1.000
_cell.length_b   1.000
_cell.length_c   1.000
_cell.angle_alpha   90.00
_cell.angle_beta   90.00
_cell.angle_gamma   90.00
#
_symmetry.space_group_name_H-M   'P 1'
#
loop_
_entity.id
_entity.type
_entity.pdbx_description
1 polymer ?
#
loop_
_entity_poly.entity_id
_entity_poly.type
_entity_poly.pdbx_seq_one_letter_code
_entity_poly.pdbx_strand_id
1 'polypeptide(L)'
;MIGFAGLSHLGVNYSLATAAKGFDVRAYDPSPELVADLERGKLSVEEPGLRELFEANRHRLHCTIDPQDLSACELLFVSIDVKTDEDNRSDTGPLLALIRQIVPHLAKGAALVVLSQVAPGFTRRLRGELLASGAAPEIYYQVETLIFGRAVERALHPERYMVGAADPAKPLPEAFRRWHESFHCPVLVMRYESAELAKIAINLFLVSSVSTTNMLAEVCEQIGADWSEIAPALRLDKRIGPNAYLNPGLGIAGGNLERDLLTVMQLAEGSDMDAGLVGAWIHNSLHRRGWLARTFQWALQKRGVAPGAAVVAIWGLAYKENTHSIKNSPSLAFLSSITLCRKRAYDPVVKLSVDAYPLFEQCVSAIECCQGADVLVIPTPWPEFRQADLKAVEAGMKSRIVLDPLGVLDGKTALALGFDYYRLGMAPLSAASSGKKVVK
;
A
#
# COMPACT_ATOMS: atom_id res chain seq x y z
N MET A 1 -21.66 -16.11 -19.36
CA MET A 1 -20.82 -16.67 -18.27
C MET A 1 -19.49 -15.94 -18.29
N ILE A 2 -18.99 -15.45 -17.16
CA ILE A 2 -17.68 -14.78 -17.06
C ILE A 2 -16.76 -15.65 -16.21
N GLY A 3 -15.55 -15.93 -16.69
CA GLY A 3 -14.58 -16.75 -15.99
C GLY A 3 -13.57 -15.93 -15.20
N PHE A 4 -13.13 -16.44 -14.06
CA PHE A 4 -11.96 -15.98 -13.32
C PHE A 4 -11.08 -17.18 -12.99
N ALA A 5 -9.84 -17.18 -13.48
CA ALA A 5 -8.83 -18.20 -13.22
C ALA A 5 -7.77 -17.65 -12.25
N GLY A 6 -7.64 -18.30 -11.10
CA GLY A 6 -6.80 -17.85 -9.98
C GLY A 6 -7.61 -17.06 -8.97
N LEU A 7 -7.85 -17.67 -7.81
CA LEU A 7 -8.69 -17.15 -6.72
C LEU A 7 -7.84 -16.56 -5.59
N SER A 8 -6.85 -15.74 -5.96
CA SER A 8 -6.14 -14.88 -5.01
C SER A 8 -7.04 -13.71 -4.56
N HIS A 9 -6.47 -12.76 -3.81
CA HIS A 9 -7.17 -11.53 -3.42
C HIS A 9 -7.83 -10.82 -4.62
N LEU A 10 -7.10 -10.72 -5.73
CA LEU A 10 -7.58 -10.12 -6.95
C LEU A 10 -8.78 -10.90 -7.54
N GLY A 11 -8.62 -12.23 -7.70
CA GLY A 11 -9.65 -13.09 -8.27
C GLY A 11 -10.94 -13.13 -7.46
N VAL A 12 -10.85 -13.24 -6.13
CA VAL A 12 -12.02 -13.30 -5.25
C VAL A 12 -12.80 -11.97 -5.30
N ASN A 13 -12.12 -10.83 -5.20
CA ASN A 13 -12.81 -9.53 -5.22
C ASN A 13 -13.50 -9.26 -6.56
N TYR A 14 -12.81 -9.47 -7.69
CA TYR A 14 -13.41 -9.20 -9.01
C TYR A 14 -14.46 -10.23 -9.42
N SER A 15 -14.31 -11.50 -9.06
CA SER A 15 -15.33 -12.53 -9.33
C SER A 15 -16.64 -12.20 -8.59
N LEU A 16 -16.57 -11.83 -7.31
CA LEU A 16 -17.74 -11.44 -6.54
C LEU A 16 -18.35 -10.12 -6.99
N ALA A 17 -17.54 -9.12 -7.35
CA ALA A 17 -18.05 -7.88 -7.93
C ALA A 17 -18.76 -8.13 -9.27
N THR A 18 -18.23 -9.04 -10.10
CA THR A 18 -18.86 -9.46 -11.36
C THR A 18 -20.19 -10.16 -11.10
N ALA A 19 -20.25 -11.06 -10.12
CA ALA A 19 -21.49 -11.72 -9.70
C ALA A 19 -22.54 -10.69 -9.22
N ALA A 20 -22.12 -9.68 -8.46
CA ALA A 20 -22.97 -8.59 -7.99
C ALA A 20 -23.49 -7.68 -9.11
N LYS A 21 -22.83 -7.64 -10.28
CA LYS A 21 -23.37 -7.00 -11.49
C LYS A 21 -24.34 -7.90 -12.28
N GLY A 22 -24.67 -9.08 -11.74
CA GLY A 22 -25.70 -9.97 -12.29
C GLY A 22 -25.18 -11.00 -13.29
N PHE A 23 -23.86 -11.15 -13.45
CA PHE A 23 -23.28 -12.19 -14.30
C PHE A 23 -23.14 -13.50 -13.53
N ASP A 24 -23.36 -14.62 -14.21
CA ASP A 24 -22.92 -15.92 -13.70
C ASP A 24 -21.42 -16.07 -13.91
N VAL A 25 -20.74 -16.49 -12.84
CA VAL A 25 -19.29 -16.52 -12.74
C VAL A 25 -18.78 -17.95 -12.60
N ARG A 26 -17.81 -18.32 -13.43
CA ARG A 26 -17.02 -19.54 -13.26
C ARG A 26 -15.71 -19.19 -12.57
N ALA A 27 -15.57 -19.61 -11.32
CA ALA A 27 -14.41 -19.35 -10.48
C ALA A 27 -13.50 -20.59 -10.46
N TYR A 28 -12.37 -20.52 -11.16
CA TYR A 28 -11.43 -21.62 -11.33
C TYR A 28 -10.16 -21.38 -10.53
N ASP A 29 -9.71 -22.39 -9.77
CA ASP A 29 -8.36 -22.42 -9.20
C ASP A 29 -7.80 -23.85 -9.27
N PRO A 30 -6.50 -24.04 -9.57
CA PRO A 30 -5.89 -25.36 -9.52
C PRO A 30 -5.79 -25.95 -8.10
N SER A 31 -5.93 -25.17 -7.03
CA SER A 31 -5.95 -25.68 -5.65
C SER A 31 -7.35 -26.19 -5.27
N PRO A 32 -7.52 -27.51 -5.03
CA PRO A 32 -8.78 -28.06 -4.54
C PRO A 32 -9.17 -27.51 -3.17
N GLU A 33 -8.19 -27.17 -2.32
CA GLU A 33 -8.42 -26.62 -1.00
C GLU A 33 -9.03 -25.22 -1.08
N LEU A 34 -8.51 -24.34 -1.94
CA LEU A 34 -9.06 -22.99 -2.12
C LEU A 34 -10.50 -23.03 -2.66
N VAL A 35 -10.76 -23.91 -3.63
CA VAL A 35 -12.09 -24.10 -4.20
C VAL A 35 -13.07 -24.61 -3.14
N ALA A 36 -12.72 -25.68 -2.41
CA ALA A 36 -13.57 -26.26 -1.38
C ALA A 36 -13.79 -25.31 -0.18
N ASP A 37 -12.80 -24.49 0.17
CA ASP A 37 -12.95 -23.45 1.19
C ASP A 37 -13.94 -22.38 0.72
N LEU A 38 -13.81 -21.88 -0.52
CA LEU A 38 -14.72 -20.87 -1.06
C LEU A 38 -16.16 -21.37 -1.17
N GLU A 39 -16.37 -22.61 -1.61
CA GLU A 39 -17.71 -23.24 -1.67
C GLU A 39 -18.39 -23.36 -0.30
N ARG A 40 -17.60 -23.60 0.76
CA ARG A 40 -18.06 -23.61 2.14
C ARG A 40 -18.22 -22.21 2.74
N GLY A 41 -17.97 -21.16 1.96
CA GLY A 41 -17.99 -19.77 2.40
C GLY A 41 -16.83 -19.41 3.32
N LYS A 42 -15.73 -20.18 3.32
CA LYS A 42 -14.49 -19.82 4.01
C LYS A 42 -13.62 -19.01 3.06
N LEU A 43 -13.65 -17.69 3.20
CA LEU A 43 -12.87 -16.78 2.37
C LEU A 43 -11.40 -16.79 2.82
N SER A 44 -10.49 -16.98 1.87
CA SER A 44 -9.03 -16.93 2.08
C SER A 44 -8.48 -15.51 2.24
N VAL A 45 -9.32 -14.51 2.00
CA VAL A 45 -8.98 -13.09 2.02
C VAL A 45 -9.98 -12.31 2.86
N GLU A 46 -9.51 -11.25 3.50
CA GLU A 46 -10.30 -10.41 4.39
C GLU A 46 -10.32 -8.97 3.86
N GLU A 47 -11.52 -8.49 3.55
CA GLU A 47 -11.77 -7.12 3.09
C GLU A 47 -13.11 -6.65 3.68
N PRO A 48 -13.24 -5.36 4.06
CA PRO A 48 -14.50 -4.82 4.54
C PRO A 48 -15.63 -5.05 3.53
N GLY A 49 -16.73 -5.68 3.96
CA GLY A 49 -17.90 -5.96 3.13
C GLY A 49 -17.81 -7.22 2.26
N LEU A 50 -16.70 -7.94 2.26
CA LEU A 50 -16.50 -9.09 1.36
C LEU A 50 -17.40 -10.28 1.71
N ARG A 51 -17.62 -10.53 3.01
CA ARG A 51 -18.46 -11.64 3.47
C ARG A 51 -19.90 -11.44 3.05
N GLU A 52 -20.41 -10.23 3.23
CA GLU A 52 -21.76 -9.83 2.85
C GLU A 52 -21.93 -9.92 1.34
N LEU A 53 -20.93 -9.46 0.57
CA LEU A 53 -20.93 -9.57 -0.88
C LEU A 53 -20.96 -11.04 -1.35
N PHE A 54 -20.17 -11.91 -0.72
CA PHE A 54 -20.16 -13.34 -0.99
C PHE A 54 -21.53 -13.97 -0.75
N GLU A 55 -22.13 -13.80 0.43
CA GLU A 55 -23.40 -14.45 0.75
C GLU A 55 -24.55 -13.97 -0.16
N ALA A 56 -24.57 -12.69 -0.52
CA ALA A 56 -25.57 -12.14 -1.44
C ALA A 56 -25.46 -12.72 -2.86
N ASN A 57 -24.25 -13.09 -3.30
CA ASN A 57 -23.97 -13.43 -4.70
C ASN A 57 -23.47 -14.86 -4.94
N ARG A 58 -23.33 -15.67 -3.89
CA ARG A 58 -22.88 -17.08 -3.98
C ARG A 58 -23.65 -17.93 -4.99
N HIS A 59 -24.93 -17.62 -5.20
CA HIS A 59 -25.79 -18.34 -6.14
C HIS A 59 -25.39 -18.19 -7.61
N ARG A 60 -24.58 -17.15 -7.93
CA ARG A 60 -23.99 -16.91 -9.26
C ARG A 60 -22.54 -17.34 -9.35
N LEU A 61 -21.94 -17.80 -8.26
CA LEU A 61 -20.54 -18.19 -8.20
C LEU A 61 -20.45 -19.71 -8.30
N HIS A 62 -19.93 -20.18 -9.42
CA HIS A 62 -19.71 -21.60 -9.68
C HIS A 62 -18.21 -21.90 -9.60
N CYS A 63 -17.77 -22.44 -8.47
CA CYS A 63 -16.38 -22.81 -8.27
C CYS A 63 -16.04 -24.13 -8.99
N THR A 64 -14.80 -24.29 -9.44
CA THR A 64 -14.34 -25.53 -10.08
C THR A 64 -12.83 -25.68 -10.02
N ILE A 65 -12.37 -26.93 -10.05
CA ILE A 65 -10.97 -27.31 -10.27
C ILE A 65 -10.72 -27.88 -11.67
N ASP A 66 -11.78 -28.09 -12.47
CA ASP A 66 -11.68 -28.66 -13.82
C ASP A 66 -11.55 -27.51 -14.85
N PRO A 67 -10.41 -27.38 -15.55
CA PRO A 67 -10.24 -26.34 -16.55
C PRO A 67 -11.19 -26.51 -17.76
N GLN A 68 -11.78 -27.69 -17.99
CA GLN A 68 -12.75 -27.90 -19.08
C GLN A 68 -14.02 -27.04 -18.92
N ASP A 69 -14.40 -26.72 -17.68
CA ASP A 69 -15.53 -25.85 -17.39
C ASP A 69 -15.37 -24.42 -17.94
N LEU A 70 -14.12 -24.01 -18.22
CA LEU A 70 -13.82 -22.70 -18.80
C LEU A 70 -14.24 -22.59 -20.27
N SER A 71 -14.56 -23.71 -20.93
CA SER A 71 -15.08 -23.72 -22.31
C SER A 71 -16.42 -22.99 -22.46
N ALA A 72 -17.18 -22.83 -21.36
CA ALA A 72 -18.43 -22.08 -21.34
C ALA A 72 -18.23 -20.55 -21.21
N CYS A 73 -17.00 -20.06 -21.03
CA CYS A 73 -16.71 -18.65 -20.77
C CYS A 73 -16.32 -17.92 -22.07
N GLU A 74 -17.06 -16.87 -22.41
CA GLU A 74 -16.74 -15.98 -23.53
C GLU A 74 -15.66 -14.94 -23.16
N LEU A 75 -15.53 -14.67 -21.86
CA LEU A 75 -14.56 -13.77 -21.26
C LEU A 75 -13.94 -14.47 -20.05
N LEU A 76 -12.62 -14.58 -20.01
CA LEU A 76 -11.87 -15.19 -18.92
C LEU A 76 -10.81 -14.22 -18.41
N PHE A 77 -10.89 -13.85 -17.13
CA PHE A 77 -9.83 -13.12 -16.43
C PHE A 77 -8.84 -14.09 -15.80
N VAL A 78 -7.54 -13.76 -15.85
CA VAL A 78 -6.49 -14.48 -15.12
C VAL A 78 -5.96 -13.55 -14.04
N SER A 79 -6.16 -13.96 -12.79
CA SER A 79 -6.18 -13.05 -11.64
C SER A 79 -5.44 -13.59 -10.42
N ILE A 80 -4.26 -14.20 -10.62
CA ILE A 80 -3.39 -14.55 -9.49
C ILE A 80 -2.53 -13.37 -9.05
N ASP A 81 -2.12 -13.39 -7.78
CA ASP A 81 -1.15 -12.43 -7.27
C ASP A 81 0.26 -12.82 -7.75
N VAL A 82 0.97 -11.87 -8.34
CA VAL A 82 2.37 -12.05 -8.77
C VAL A 82 3.27 -11.74 -7.59
N LYS A 83 3.87 -12.78 -7.02
CA LYS A 83 4.78 -12.65 -5.88
C LYS A 83 6.06 -11.92 -6.29
N THR A 84 6.65 -11.23 -5.33
CA THR A 84 7.97 -10.62 -5.45
C THR A 84 8.96 -11.31 -4.52
N ASP A 85 10.20 -11.48 -4.96
CA ASP A 85 11.30 -11.92 -4.09
C ASP A 85 11.79 -10.78 -3.16
N GLU A 86 12.85 -11.06 -2.39
CA GLU A 86 13.47 -10.10 -1.46
C GLU A 86 14.12 -8.90 -2.19
N ASP A 87 14.53 -9.08 -3.45
CA ASP A 87 15.03 -8.02 -4.32
C ASP A 87 13.89 -7.26 -5.03
N ASN A 88 12.64 -7.51 -4.62
CA ASN A 88 11.40 -6.97 -5.19
C ASN A 88 11.25 -7.28 -6.70
N ARG A 89 11.84 -8.37 -7.21
CA ARG A 89 11.65 -8.84 -8.59
C ARG A 89 10.39 -9.68 -8.68
N SER A 90 9.62 -9.50 -9.75
CA SER A 90 8.35 -10.19 -9.94
C SER A 90 8.55 -11.60 -10.51
N ASP A 91 7.93 -12.60 -9.90
CA ASP A 91 7.88 -13.97 -10.43
C ASP A 91 6.59 -14.23 -11.21
N THR A 92 6.67 -14.12 -12.54
CA THR A 92 5.53 -14.43 -13.43
C THR A 92 5.41 -15.91 -13.79
N GLY A 93 6.27 -16.79 -13.27
CA GLY A 93 6.26 -18.22 -13.57
C GLY A 93 4.90 -18.90 -13.30
N PRO A 94 4.32 -18.74 -12.10
CA PRO A 94 3.00 -19.27 -11.78
C PRO A 94 1.89 -18.76 -12.70
N LEU A 95 1.96 -17.48 -13.11
CA LEU A 95 0.98 -16.86 -14.01
C LEU A 95 1.04 -17.52 -15.40
N LEU A 96 2.25 -17.67 -15.94
CA LEU A 96 2.45 -18.32 -17.23
C LEU A 96 2.02 -19.79 -17.20
N ALA A 97 2.28 -20.51 -16.11
CA ALA A 97 1.85 -21.88 -15.93
C ALA A 97 0.32 -21.99 -15.96
N LEU A 98 -0.37 -21.14 -15.20
CA LEU A 98 -1.83 -21.10 -15.17
C LEU A 98 -2.43 -20.77 -16.56
N ILE A 99 -1.87 -19.77 -17.26
CA ILE A 99 -2.33 -19.41 -18.61
C ILE A 99 -2.16 -20.59 -19.57
N ARG A 100 -1.00 -21.26 -19.56
CA ARG A 100 -0.73 -22.42 -20.42
C ARG A 100 -1.65 -23.60 -20.13
N GLN A 101 -2.06 -23.75 -18.87
CA GLN A 101 -3.01 -24.78 -18.46
C GLN A 101 -4.43 -24.51 -18.97
N ILE A 102 -4.92 -23.28 -18.89
CA ILE A 102 -6.33 -22.96 -19.19
C ILE A 102 -6.59 -22.68 -20.68
N VAL A 103 -5.61 -22.12 -21.41
CA VAL A 103 -5.78 -21.72 -22.83
C VAL A 103 -6.30 -22.85 -23.73
N PRO A 104 -5.84 -24.12 -23.62
CA PRO A 104 -6.36 -25.23 -24.43
C PRO A 104 -7.85 -25.51 -24.25
N HIS A 105 -8.45 -25.09 -23.14
CA HIS A 105 -9.86 -25.36 -22.81
C HIS A 105 -10.80 -24.21 -23.19
N LEU A 106 -10.27 -23.08 -23.66
CA LEU A 106 -11.06 -21.92 -23.99
C LEU A 106 -11.89 -22.13 -25.25
N ALA A 107 -13.09 -21.56 -25.26
CA ALA A 107 -13.90 -21.49 -26.46
C ALA A 107 -13.15 -20.73 -27.56
N LYS A 108 -13.35 -21.15 -28.82
CA LYS A 108 -12.78 -20.43 -29.96
C LYS A 108 -13.33 -18.99 -29.99
N GLY A 109 -12.44 -18.01 -29.97
CA GLY A 109 -12.81 -16.59 -29.94
C GLY A 109 -13.09 -16.02 -28.54
N ALA A 110 -12.91 -16.82 -27.48
CA ALA A 110 -12.97 -16.29 -26.11
C ALA A 110 -11.87 -15.24 -25.88
N ALA A 111 -12.23 -14.20 -25.13
CA ALA A 111 -11.30 -13.16 -24.71
C ALA A 111 -10.58 -13.59 -23.42
N LEU A 112 -9.26 -13.68 -23.48
CA LEU A 112 -8.40 -13.92 -22.32
C LEU A 112 -7.86 -12.58 -21.81
N VAL A 113 -8.17 -12.23 -20.57
CA VAL A 113 -7.75 -10.96 -19.95
C VAL A 113 -6.75 -11.25 -18.84
N VAL A 114 -5.51 -10.84 -19.02
CA VAL A 114 -4.53 -10.83 -17.93
C VAL A 114 -4.88 -9.67 -17.00
N LEU A 115 -5.25 -9.98 -15.75
CA LEU A 115 -5.57 -9.00 -14.71
C LEU A 115 -4.42 -8.86 -13.70
N SER A 116 -3.65 -9.94 -13.52
CA SER A 116 -2.41 -9.96 -12.74
C SER A 116 -1.43 -8.88 -13.19
N GLN A 117 -0.81 -8.16 -12.24
CA GLN A 117 0.18 -7.14 -12.58
C GLN A 117 1.45 -7.74 -13.20
N VAL A 118 1.87 -7.20 -14.34
CA VAL A 118 3.04 -7.67 -15.11
C VAL A 118 3.88 -6.49 -15.60
N ALA A 119 5.13 -6.76 -15.98
CA ALA A 119 6.02 -5.75 -16.55
C ALA A 119 5.64 -5.40 -18.01
N PRO A 120 5.94 -4.17 -18.48
CA PRO A 120 5.73 -3.79 -19.88
C PRO A 120 6.36 -4.77 -20.87
N GLY A 121 5.59 -5.16 -21.89
CA GLY A 121 5.97 -6.11 -22.92
C GLY A 121 5.55 -7.56 -22.64
N PHE A 122 5.10 -7.88 -21.42
CA PHE A 122 4.68 -9.24 -21.05
C PHE A 122 3.56 -9.77 -21.94
N THR A 123 2.47 -9.02 -22.07
CA THR A 123 1.26 -9.47 -22.78
C THR A 123 1.54 -9.66 -24.27
N ARG A 124 2.40 -8.82 -24.85
CA ARG A 124 2.82 -8.98 -26.25
C ARG A 124 3.65 -10.24 -26.46
N ARG A 125 4.61 -10.51 -25.58
CA ARG A 125 5.42 -11.74 -25.63
C ARG A 125 4.54 -12.98 -25.47
N LEU A 126 3.64 -12.98 -24.48
CA LEU A 126 2.68 -14.04 -24.25
C LEU A 126 1.84 -14.31 -25.51
N ARG A 127 1.32 -13.26 -26.15
CA ARG A 127 0.57 -13.39 -27.40
C ARG A 127 1.40 -14.05 -28.50
N GLY A 128 2.66 -13.66 -28.65
CA GLY A 128 3.58 -14.28 -29.61
C GLY A 128 3.81 -15.77 -29.33
N GLU A 129 4.06 -16.13 -28.05
CA GLU A 129 4.26 -17.51 -27.62
C GLU A 129 3.03 -18.40 -27.90
N LEU A 130 1.83 -17.92 -27.56
CA LEU A 130 0.59 -18.67 -27.79
C LEU A 130 0.28 -18.82 -29.28
N LEU A 131 0.48 -17.77 -30.09
CA LEU A 131 0.31 -17.86 -31.54
C LEU A 131 1.27 -18.88 -32.16
N ALA A 132 2.52 -18.93 -31.68
CA ALA A 132 3.51 -19.90 -32.15
C ALA A 132 3.15 -21.35 -31.76
N SER A 133 2.42 -21.57 -30.66
CA SER A 133 1.92 -22.89 -30.26
C SER A 133 0.60 -23.30 -30.93
N GLY A 134 0.06 -22.46 -31.83
CA GLY A 134 -1.19 -22.71 -32.54
C GLY A 134 -2.45 -22.29 -31.77
N ALA A 135 -2.30 -21.72 -30.57
CA ALA A 135 -3.40 -21.13 -29.81
C ALA A 135 -3.61 -19.66 -30.21
N ALA A 136 -4.84 -19.29 -30.56
CA ALA A 136 -5.16 -17.93 -30.99
C ALA A 136 -6.31 -17.29 -30.18
N PRO A 137 -6.25 -17.26 -28.83
CA PRO A 137 -7.22 -16.47 -28.06
C PRO A 137 -7.03 -14.98 -28.34
N GLU A 138 -8.10 -14.20 -28.23
CA GLU A 138 -7.95 -12.75 -28.20
C GLU A 138 -7.46 -12.33 -26.82
N ILE A 139 -6.23 -11.85 -26.74
CA ILE A 139 -5.59 -11.52 -25.46
C ILE A 139 -5.73 -10.03 -25.18
N TYR A 140 -6.12 -9.71 -23.96
CA TYR A 140 -6.17 -8.37 -23.42
C TYR A 140 -5.41 -8.31 -22.09
N TYR A 141 -5.02 -7.11 -21.71
CA TYR A 141 -4.52 -6.82 -20.37
C TYR A 141 -5.48 -5.83 -19.72
N GLN A 142 -5.88 -6.05 -18.47
CA GLN A 142 -6.65 -5.07 -17.72
C GLN A 142 -5.85 -4.64 -16.49
N VAL A 143 -5.65 -3.33 -16.36
CA VAL A 143 -4.96 -2.79 -15.19
C VAL A 143 -5.85 -2.92 -13.97
N GLU A 144 -5.37 -3.61 -12.93
CA GLU A 144 -6.02 -3.62 -11.64
C GLU A 144 -5.66 -2.36 -10.82
N THR A 145 -6.62 -1.83 -10.07
CA THR A 145 -6.43 -0.64 -9.22
C THR A 145 -6.98 -0.83 -7.80
N LEU A 146 -7.09 -2.07 -7.33
CA LEU A 146 -7.57 -2.37 -5.99
C LEU A 146 -6.64 -1.76 -4.94
N ILE A 147 -7.23 -1.40 -3.79
CA ILE A 147 -6.51 -0.91 -2.62
C ILE A 147 -6.90 -1.82 -1.47
N PHE A 148 -5.93 -2.44 -0.81
CA PHE A 148 -6.15 -3.24 0.40
C PHE A 148 -6.94 -2.45 1.45
N GLY A 149 -7.98 -3.07 2.00
CA GLY A 149 -8.93 -2.47 2.94
C GLY A 149 -10.08 -1.70 2.27
N ARG A 150 -10.05 -1.54 0.95
CA ARG A 150 -11.12 -0.96 0.12
C ARG A 150 -11.31 -1.73 -1.19
N ALA A 151 -10.91 -3.00 -1.23
CA ALA A 151 -10.88 -3.75 -2.48
C ALA A 151 -12.29 -4.03 -3.01
N VAL A 152 -13.22 -4.38 -2.11
CA VAL A 152 -14.64 -4.59 -2.43
C VAL A 152 -15.29 -3.33 -3.02
N GLU A 153 -15.12 -2.19 -2.34
CA GLU A 153 -15.63 -0.90 -2.81
C GLU A 153 -15.12 -0.59 -4.22
N ARG A 154 -13.81 -0.72 -4.45
CA ARG A 154 -13.19 -0.43 -5.75
C ARG A 154 -13.56 -1.42 -6.85
N ALA A 155 -13.77 -2.69 -6.52
CA ALA A 155 -14.21 -3.67 -7.49
C ALA A 155 -15.67 -3.41 -7.92
N LEU A 156 -16.54 -2.96 -7.02
CA LEU A 156 -17.94 -2.65 -7.31
C LEU A 156 -18.16 -1.29 -7.99
N HIS A 157 -17.31 -0.32 -7.65
CA HIS A 157 -17.42 1.08 -8.08
C HIS A 157 -16.07 1.61 -8.59
N PRO A 158 -15.56 1.07 -9.71
CA PRO A 158 -14.32 1.53 -10.30
C PRO A 158 -14.44 2.97 -10.82
N GLU A 159 -13.38 3.77 -10.67
CA GLU A 159 -13.30 5.11 -11.24
C GLU A 159 -13.17 5.08 -12.77
N ARG A 160 -12.49 4.05 -13.29
CA ARG A 160 -12.21 3.79 -14.70
C ARG A 160 -11.63 2.39 -14.88
N TYR A 161 -11.73 1.85 -16.10
CA TYR A 161 -10.92 0.72 -16.55
C TYR A 161 -9.86 1.17 -17.55
N MET A 162 -8.69 0.52 -17.52
CA MET A 162 -7.64 0.68 -18.51
C MET A 162 -7.35 -0.69 -19.11
N VAL A 163 -7.48 -0.80 -20.44
CA VAL A 163 -7.42 -2.06 -21.17
C VAL A 163 -6.33 -1.99 -22.23
N GLY A 164 -5.34 -2.86 -22.12
CA GLY A 164 -4.33 -3.11 -23.13
C GLY A 164 -4.85 -4.07 -24.20
N ALA A 165 -4.73 -3.68 -25.46
CA ALA A 165 -5.10 -4.47 -26.63
C ALA A 165 -3.96 -4.51 -27.66
N ALA A 166 -4.01 -5.50 -28.56
CA ALA A 166 -3.04 -5.61 -29.65
C ALA A 166 -3.12 -4.42 -30.61
N ASP A 167 -4.36 -4.00 -30.90
CA ASP A 167 -4.74 -2.87 -31.73
C ASP A 167 -5.86 -2.10 -31.01
N PRO A 168 -5.55 -0.94 -30.39
CA PRO A 168 -6.53 -0.17 -29.62
C PRO A 168 -7.65 0.45 -30.46
N ALA A 169 -7.50 0.51 -31.79
CA ALA A 169 -8.53 1.02 -32.67
C ALA A 169 -9.67 0.02 -32.89
N LYS A 170 -9.45 -1.26 -32.57
CA LYS A 170 -10.49 -2.29 -32.66
C LYS A 170 -11.38 -2.24 -31.43
N PRO A 171 -12.71 -2.38 -31.62
CA PRO A 171 -13.63 -2.46 -30.48
C PRO A 171 -13.36 -3.73 -29.68
N LEU A 172 -13.49 -3.63 -28.35
CA LEU A 172 -13.43 -4.79 -27.48
C LEU A 172 -14.54 -5.81 -27.84
N PRO A 173 -14.36 -7.11 -27.57
CA PRO A 173 -15.39 -8.13 -27.80
C PRO A 173 -16.67 -7.83 -27.04
N GLU A 174 -17.81 -8.28 -27.57
CA GLU A 174 -19.13 -7.97 -27.00
C GLU A 174 -19.24 -8.35 -25.52
N ALA A 175 -18.81 -9.56 -25.14
CA ALA A 175 -18.81 -10.01 -23.75
C ALA A 175 -17.99 -9.08 -22.84
N PHE A 176 -16.85 -8.58 -23.33
CA PHE A 176 -15.99 -7.67 -22.56
C PHE A 176 -16.62 -6.28 -22.44
N ARG A 177 -17.19 -5.73 -23.52
CA ARG A 177 -17.92 -4.45 -23.49
C ARG A 177 -19.10 -4.51 -22.52
N ARG A 178 -19.93 -5.55 -22.60
CA ARG A 178 -21.08 -5.75 -21.69
C ARG A 178 -20.63 -5.85 -20.24
N TRP A 179 -19.52 -6.52 -19.97
CA TRP A 179 -18.93 -6.57 -18.63
C TRP A 179 -18.57 -5.16 -18.16
N HIS A 180 -17.81 -4.38 -18.93
CA HIS A 180 -17.43 -3.01 -18.56
C HIS A 180 -18.63 -2.07 -18.37
N GLU A 181 -19.61 -2.12 -19.28
CA GLU A 181 -20.81 -1.25 -19.24
C GLU A 181 -21.59 -1.40 -17.92
N SER A 182 -21.60 -2.61 -17.33
CA SER A 182 -22.29 -2.88 -16.06
C SER A 182 -21.71 -2.16 -14.84
N PHE A 183 -20.47 -1.63 -14.94
CA PHE A 183 -19.82 -0.87 -13.87
C PHE A 183 -19.99 0.64 -14.03
N HIS A 184 -20.54 1.12 -15.15
CA HIS A 184 -20.83 2.54 -15.39
C HIS A 184 -19.64 3.49 -15.19
N CYS A 185 -18.45 3.09 -15.64
CA CYS A 185 -17.25 3.91 -15.62
C CYS A 185 -16.58 4.00 -17.00
N PRO A 186 -15.73 5.02 -17.24
CA PRO A 186 -14.98 5.14 -18.49
C PRO A 186 -14.03 3.95 -18.73
N VAL A 187 -13.94 3.50 -19.98
CA VAL A 187 -12.99 2.47 -20.41
C VAL A 187 -11.95 3.10 -21.33
N LEU A 188 -10.69 3.05 -20.93
CA LEU A 188 -9.55 3.57 -21.68
C LEU A 188 -8.83 2.41 -22.37
N VAL A 189 -9.06 2.26 -23.68
CA VAL A 189 -8.38 1.23 -24.49
C VAL A 189 -7.06 1.80 -25.03
N MET A 190 -5.98 1.05 -24.86
CA MET A 190 -4.62 1.44 -25.26
C MET A 190 -3.79 0.21 -25.65
N ARG A 191 -2.53 0.40 -26.07
CA ARG A 191 -1.64 -0.72 -26.41
C ARG A 191 -1.27 -1.49 -25.14
N TYR A 192 -0.90 -2.76 -25.27
CA TYR A 192 -0.46 -3.59 -24.14
C TYR A 192 0.58 -2.89 -23.27
N GLU A 193 1.67 -2.43 -23.87
CA GLU A 193 2.80 -1.82 -23.18
C GLU A 193 2.38 -0.51 -22.50
N SER A 194 1.45 0.24 -23.11
CA SER A 194 0.87 1.45 -22.51
C SER A 194 0.05 1.13 -21.27
N ALA A 195 -0.76 0.07 -21.30
CA ALA A 195 -1.58 -0.33 -20.16
C ALA A 195 -0.73 -0.90 -19.02
N GLU A 196 0.24 -1.76 -19.34
CA GLU A 196 1.20 -2.31 -18.38
C GLU A 196 2.02 -1.18 -17.71
N LEU A 197 2.46 -0.18 -18.49
CA LEU A 197 3.15 1.00 -17.96
C LEU A 197 2.21 1.94 -17.19
N ALA A 198 0.92 2.03 -17.53
CA ALA A 198 -0.02 2.95 -16.86
C ALA A 198 -0.12 2.69 -15.35
N LYS A 199 -0.08 1.43 -14.92
CA LYS A 199 -0.05 1.06 -13.49
C LYS A 199 1.20 1.62 -12.79
N ILE A 200 2.36 1.38 -13.40
CA ILE A 200 3.66 1.87 -12.92
C ILE A 200 3.65 3.40 -12.88
N ALA A 201 3.16 4.04 -13.94
CA ALA A 201 3.08 5.50 -14.04
C ALA A 201 2.23 6.10 -12.91
N ILE A 202 1.04 5.56 -12.64
CA ILE A 202 0.20 6.01 -11.51
C ILE A 202 0.99 5.95 -10.20
N ASN A 203 1.66 4.85 -9.94
CA ASN A 203 2.46 4.67 -8.73
C ASN A 203 3.66 5.63 -8.66
N LEU A 204 4.36 5.88 -9.77
CA LEU A 204 5.45 6.85 -9.85
C LEU A 204 4.97 8.29 -9.64
N PHE A 205 3.81 8.67 -10.16
CA PHE A 205 3.23 9.98 -9.89
C PHE A 205 2.88 10.15 -8.41
N LEU A 206 2.36 9.10 -7.75
CA LEU A 206 2.16 9.09 -6.30
C LEU A 206 3.47 9.26 -5.54
N VAL A 207 4.51 8.50 -5.92
CA VAL A 207 5.86 8.61 -5.34
C VAL A 207 6.44 10.01 -5.51
N SER A 208 6.26 10.62 -6.69
CA SER A 208 6.74 11.98 -6.95
C SER A 208 6.07 13.00 -6.03
N SER A 209 4.73 12.92 -5.88
CA SER A 209 3.95 13.81 -5.01
C SER A 209 4.40 13.69 -3.55
N VAL A 210 4.58 12.47 -3.05
CA VAL A 210 5.04 12.22 -1.67
C VAL A 210 6.48 12.69 -1.48
N SER A 211 7.38 12.42 -2.43
CA SER A 211 8.79 12.81 -2.33
C SER A 211 8.97 14.33 -2.36
N THR A 212 8.24 15.02 -3.23
CA THR A 212 8.22 16.50 -3.29
C THR A 212 7.62 17.08 -2.00
N THR A 213 6.51 16.51 -1.52
CA THR A 213 5.88 16.89 -0.24
C THR A 213 6.87 16.75 0.92
N ASN A 214 7.57 15.63 1.01
CA ASN A 214 8.57 15.37 2.04
C ASN A 214 9.74 16.36 2.01
N MET A 215 10.20 16.72 0.81
CA MET A 215 11.25 17.72 0.65
C MET A 215 10.77 19.10 1.11
N LEU A 216 9.59 19.55 0.68
CA LEU A 216 9.05 20.85 1.06
C LEU A 216 8.68 20.92 2.55
N ALA A 217 8.21 19.82 3.14
CA ALA A 217 7.98 19.70 4.57
C ALA A 217 9.28 19.95 5.36
N GLU A 218 10.41 19.36 4.96
CA GLU A 218 11.69 19.64 5.63
C GLU A 218 12.16 21.09 5.45
N VAL A 219 11.87 21.72 4.30
CA VAL A 219 12.12 23.16 4.14
C VAL A 219 11.30 23.95 5.16
N CYS A 220 10.03 23.59 5.37
CA CYS A 220 9.16 24.23 6.37
C CYS A 220 9.76 24.13 7.79
N GLU A 221 10.30 22.97 8.16
CA GLU A 221 10.99 22.74 9.44
C GLU A 221 12.17 23.70 9.68
N GLN A 222 12.88 24.11 8.62
CA GLN A 222 14.05 25.01 8.72
C GLN A 222 13.69 26.49 8.74
N ILE A 223 12.66 26.90 8.00
CA ILE A 223 12.31 28.32 7.82
C ILE A 223 11.21 28.80 8.76
N GLY A 224 10.65 27.90 9.59
CA GLY A 224 9.56 28.21 10.52
C GLY A 224 8.19 28.28 9.85
N ALA A 225 8.02 27.65 8.67
CA ALA A 225 6.71 27.47 8.05
C ALA A 225 6.05 26.17 8.57
N ASP A 226 4.74 26.02 8.32
CA ASP A 226 4.00 24.80 8.60
C ASP A 226 3.36 24.25 7.31
N TRP A 227 3.74 23.04 6.93
CA TRP A 227 3.24 22.37 5.74
C TRP A 227 1.72 22.18 5.76
N SER A 228 1.11 22.02 6.94
CA SER A 228 -0.34 21.88 7.09
C SER A 228 -1.11 23.15 6.74
N GLU A 229 -0.45 24.32 6.73
CA GLU A 229 -1.01 25.59 6.24
C GLU A 229 -0.95 25.67 4.71
N ILE A 230 0.03 25.02 4.08
CA ILE A 230 0.29 25.06 2.63
C ILE A 230 -0.54 24.00 1.88
N ALA A 231 -0.61 22.77 2.39
CA ALA A 231 -1.26 21.66 1.72
C ALA A 231 -2.72 21.92 1.29
N PRO A 232 -3.57 22.60 2.09
CA PRO A 232 -4.93 22.96 1.67
C PRO A 232 -4.96 23.85 0.42
N ALA A 233 -4.05 24.83 0.32
CA ALA A 233 -3.97 25.71 -0.85
C ALA A 233 -3.62 24.93 -2.12
N LEU A 234 -2.71 23.96 -2.03
CA LEU A 234 -2.35 23.09 -3.16
C LEU A 234 -3.51 22.18 -3.58
N ARG A 235 -4.29 21.63 -2.64
CA ARG A 235 -5.47 20.81 -2.95
C ARG A 235 -6.58 21.59 -3.68
N LEU A 236 -6.66 22.90 -3.47
CA LEU A 236 -7.60 23.78 -4.15
C LEU A 236 -7.16 24.15 -5.58
N ASP A 237 -5.86 24.03 -5.89
CA ASP A 237 -5.39 24.21 -7.27
C ASP A 237 -5.88 23.05 -8.14
N LYS A 238 -6.71 23.36 -9.14
CA LYS A 238 -7.33 22.37 -10.02
C LYS A 238 -6.34 21.50 -10.80
N ARG A 239 -5.08 21.94 -10.94
CA ARG A 239 -4.02 21.19 -11.63
C ARG A 239 -3.37 20.13 -10.73
N ILE A 240 -3.51 20.28 -9.41
CA ILE A 240 -3.03 19.34 -8.39
C ILE A 240 -4.21 18.47 -7.92
N GLY A 241 -5.29 19.13 -7.51
CA GLY A 241 -6.57 18.51 -7.19
C GLY A 241 -6.75 18.13 -5.72
N PRO A 242 -8.02 17.92 -5.31
CA PRO A 242 -8.39 17.72 -3.90
C PRO A 242 -7.85 16.43 -3.30
N ASN A 243 -7.62 15.42 -4.14
CA ASN A 243 -7.16 14.08 -3.73
C ASN A 243 -5.65 13.90 -3.85
N ALA A 244 -4.89 14.98 -4.08
CA ALA A 244 -3.44 14.89 -4.17
C ALA A 244 -2.80 14.39 -2.86
N TYR A 245 -1.80 13.53 -3.00
CA TYR A 245 -1.04 12.96 -1.90
C TYR A 245 0.00 13.96 -1.41
N LEU A 246 -0.46 14.83 -0.50
CA LEU A 246 0.32 15.94 0.06
C LEU A 246 0.56 15.79 1.56
N ASN A 247 0.54 14.56 2.07
CA ASN A 247 0.85 14.31 3.47
C ASN A 247 2.32 13.84 3.56
N PRO A 248 3.18 14.51 4.34
CA PRO A 248 4.54 14.07 4.54
C PRO A 248 4.56 12.77 5.35
N GLY A 249 5.63 11.99 5.19
CA GLY A 249 5.79 10.72 5.86
C GLY A 249 7.25 10.28 5.95
N LEU A 250 7.48 9.12 6.58
CA LEU A 250 8.80 8.55 6.85
C LEU A 250 9.39 7.81 5.63
N GLY A 251 9.12 8.33 4.43
CA GLY A 251 9.52 7.73 3.16
C GLY A 251 8.44 6.87 2.52
N ILE A 252 8.80 6.22 1.41
CA ILE A 252 7.94 5.31 0.67
C ILE A 252 7.86 4.00 1.44
N ALA A 253 6.64 3.50 1.64
CA ALA A 253 6.35 2.25 2.32
C ALA A 253 5.46 1.34 1.46
N GLY A 254 5.58 0.03 1.65
CA GLY A 254 4.86 -0.99 0.88
C GLY A 254 5.63 -1.47 -0.37
N GLY A 255 5.60 -2.78 -0.60
CA GLY A 255 6.43 -3.43 -1.64
C GLY A 255 6.08 -3.05 -3.08
N ASN A 256 4.82 -2.68 -3.36
CA ASN A 256 4.38 -2.40 -4.73
C ASN A 256 5.04 -1.14 -5.32
N LEU A 257 5.22 -0.08 -4.52
CA LEU A 257 5.85 1.16 -5.00
C LEU A 257 7.35 0.97 -5.23
N GLU A 258 8.04 0.27 -4.32
CA GLU A 258 9.47 -0.04 -4.47
C GLU A 258 9.75 -0.93 -5.69
N ARG A 259 8.94 -1.98 -5.88
CA ARG A 259 9.00 -2.83 -7.08
C ARG A 259 8.84 -2.02 -8.37
N ASP A 260 7.87 -1.11 -8.42
CA ASP A 260 7.60 -0.34 -9.62
C ASP A 260 8.73 0.66 -9.92
N LEU A 261 9.38 1.25 -8.91
CA LEU A 261 10.59 2.05 -9.08
C LEU A 261 11.75 1.22 -9.65
N LEU A 262 11.98 0.01 -9.10
CA LEU A 262 13.00 -0.91 -9.59
C LEU A 262 12.73 -1.36 -11.02
N THR A 263 11.46 -1.61 -11.37
CA THR A 263 11.06 -1.97 -12.74
C THR A 263 11.44 -0.86 -13.72
N VAL A 264 11.24 0.42 -13.36
CA VAL A 264 11.63 1.55 -14.21
C VAL A 264 13.14 1.67 -14.32
N MET A 265 13.89 1.45 -13.24
CA MET A 265 15.36 1.41 -13.29
C MET A 265 15.85 0.30 -14.22
N GLN A 266 15.27 -0.90 -14.14
CA GLN A 266 15.60 -2.03 -15.01
C GLN A 266 15.26 -1.76 -16.48
N LEU A 267 14.15 -1.08 -16.77
CA LEU A 267 13.80 -0.67 -18.14
C LEU A 267 14.79 0.36 -18.70
N ALA A 268 15.44 1.15 -17.84
CA ALA A 268 16.48 2.09 -18.24
C ALA A 268 17.85 1.41 -18.46
N GLU A 269 18.13 0.27 -17.80
CA GLU A 269 19.38 -0.49 -17.98
C GLU A 269 19.59 -0.88 -19.45
N GLY A 270 20.76 -0.54 -20.00
CA GLY A 270 21.09 -0.82 -21.40
C GLY A 270 20.44 0.13 -22.41
N SER A 271 19.86 1.25 -21.96
CA SER A 271 19.35 2.32 -22.81
C SER A 271 19.97 3.68 -22.43
N ASP A 272 19.82 4.70 -23.28
CA ASP A 272 20.23 6.08 -22.98
C ASP A 272 19.22 6.85 -22.10
N MET A 273 18.29 6.16 -21.44
CA MET A 273 17.26 6.77 -20.59
C MET A 273 17.85 7.30 -19.27
N ASP A 274 17.53 8.56 -18.93
CA ASP A 274 17.89 9.13 -17.63
C ASP A 274 16.92 8.68 -16.52
N ALA A 275 17.38 7.74 -15.68
CA ALA A 275 16.67 7.26 -14.50
C ALA A 275 17.07 8.01 -13.20
N GLY A 276 17.84 9.10 -13.28
CA GLY A 276 18.36 9.84 -12.12
C GLY A 276 17.26 10.37 -11.20
N LEU A 277 16.11 10.74 -11.75
CA LEU A 277 14.96 11.20 -10.96
C LEU A 277 14.39 10.10 -10.05
N VAL A 278 14.33 8.86 -10.54
CA VAL A 278 13.92 7.69 -9.74
C VAL A 278 14.90 7.46 -8.59
N GLY A 279 16.21 7.56 -8.87
CA GLY A 279 17.26 7.50 -7.86
C GLY A 279 17.10 8.58 -6.78
N ALA A 280 16.73 9.80 -7.17
CA ALA A 280 16.49 10.90 -6.23
C ALA A 280 15.30 10.63 -5.30
N TRP A 281 14.21 10.02 -5.80
CA TRP A 281 13.08 9.61 -4.95
C TRP A 281 13.44 8.49 -3.97
N ILE A 282 14.23 7.51 -4.40
CA ILE A 282 14.74 6.45 -3.51
C ILE A 282 15.62 7.05 -2.41
N HIS A 283 16.53 7.95 -2.78
CA HIS A 283 17.39 8.65 -1.82
C HIS A 283 16.57 9.48 -0.83
N ASN A 284 15.57 10.24 -1.30
CA ASN A 284 14.65 11.00 -0.44
C ASN A 284 13.93 10.07 0.55
N SER A 285 13.43 8.92 0.08
CA SER A 285 12.76 7.93 0.92
C SER A 285 13.67 7.42 2.05
N LEU A 286 14.91 7.04 1.72
CA LEU A 286 15.89 6.58 2.71
C LEU A 286 16.24 7.69 3.72
N HIS A 287 16.44 8.92 3.25
CA HIS A 287 16.67 10.08 4.12
C HIS A 287 15.51 10.32 5.09
N ARG A 288 14.26 10.15 4.62
CA ARG A 288 13.05 10.30 5.45
C ARG A 288 12.89 9.21 6.49
N ARG A 289 13.27 7.96 6.19
CA ARG A 289 13.30 6.87 7.20
C ARG A 289 14.20 7.22 8.38
N GLY A 290 15.27 7.97 8.16
CA GLY A 290 16.18 8.45 9.20
C GLY A 290 15.63 9.60 10.06
N TRP A 291 14.46 10.18 9.76
CA TRP A 291 13.94 11.34 10.47
C TRP A 291 13.73 11.06 11.97
N LEU A 292 13.18 9.89 12.32
CA LEU A 292 12.95 9.51 13.73
C LEU A 292 14.26 9.47 14.51
N ALA A 293 15.30 8.83 13.97
CA ALA A 293 16.60 8.72 14.63
C ALA A 293 17.25 10.10 14.83
N ARG A 294 17.24 10.94 13.78
CA ARG A 294 17.81 12.31 13.85
C ARG A 294 17.06 13.17 14.87
N THR A 295 15.73 13.15 14.83
CA THR A 295 14.89 13.99 15.71
C THR A 295 14.95 13.52 17.15
N PHE A 296 15.00 12.21 17.38
CA PHE A 296 15.23 11.61 18.70
C PHE A 296 16.56 12.09 19.31
N GLN A 297 17.66 11.97 18.55
CA GLN A 297 18.98 12.43 19.01
C GLN A 297 18.97 13.94 19.34
N TRP A 298 18.38 14.75 18.47
CA TRP A 298 18.27 16.20 18.68
C TRP A 298 17.45 16.54 19.93
N ALA A 299 16.29 15.90 20.11
CA ALA A 299 15.39 16.15 21.24
C ALA A 299 16.06 15.79 22.57
N LEU A 300 16.77 14.65 22.63
CA LEU A 300 17.51 14.25 23.81
C LEU A 300 18.67 15.20 24.11
N GLN A 301 19.43 15.62 23.09
CA GLN A 301 20.52 16.57 23.24
C GLN A 301 20.02 17.91 23.82
N LYS A 302 18.91 18.43 23.31
CA LYS A 302 18.28 19.66 23.80
C LYS A 302 17.87 19.55 25.28
N ARG A 303 17.49 18.35 25.72
CA ARG A 303 17.10 18.06 27.11
C ARG A 303 18.27 17.61 28.00
N GLY A 304 19.47 17.47 27.45
CA GLY A 304 20.66 17.00 28.19
C GLY A 304 20.55 15.55 28.64
N VAL A 305 19.77 14.71 27.95
CA VAL A 305 19.56 13.30 28.27
C VAL A 305 20.49 12.45 27.40
N ALA A 306 21.29 11.58 28.03
CA ALA A 306 22.10 10.62 27.28
C ALA A 306 21.20 9.54 26.64
N PRO A 307 21.39 9.17 25.35
CA PRO A 307 20.54 8.19 24.68
C PRO A 307 20.34 6.88 25.45
N GLY A 308 21.41 6.26 25.95
CA GLY A 308 21.33 5.00 26.70
C GLY A 308 20.60 5.09 28.05
N ALA A 309 20.29 6.29 28.53
CA ALA A 309 19.54 6.51 29.76
C ALA A 309 18.03 6.72 29.51
N ALA A 310 17.61 6.89 28.25
CA ALA A 310 16.23 7.16 27.89
C ALA A 310 15.40 5.86 27.80
N VAL A 311 14.17 5.93 28.32
CA VAL A 311 13.12 4.94 28.07
C VAL A 311 12.25 5.44 26.91
N VAL A 312 12.11 4.65 25.85
CA VAL A 312 11.38 5.02 24.64
C VAL A 312 10.10 4.20 24.56
N ALA A 313 8.96 4.88 24.50
CA ALA A 313 7.64 4.31 24.20
C ALA A 313 7.37 4.42 22.69
N ILE A 314 6.91 3.34 22.07
CA ILE A 314 6.59 3.28 20.64
C ILE A 314 5.14 2.85 20.45
N TRP A 315 4.34 3.70 19.82
CA TRP A 315 2.97 3.41 19.43
C TRP A 315 2.90 3.08 17.95
N GLY A 316 2.80 1.78 17.65
CA GLY A 316 2.72 1.24 16.30
C GLY A 316 4.01 0.58 15.82
N LEU A 317 3.87 -0.61 15.28
CA LEU A 317 4.94 -1.45 14.72
C LEU A 317 4.69 -1.80 13.25
N ALA A 318 3.44 -1.86 12.82
CA ALA A 318 3.09 -2.02 11.41
C ALA A 318 3.55 -0.82 10.56
N TYR A 319 3.80 -1.03 9.26
CA TYR A 319 4.24 0.06 8.38
C TYR A 319 3.14 1.11 8.11
N LYS A 320 1.87 0.76 8.31
CA LYS A 320 0.69 1.64 8.24
C LYS A 320 -0.43 1.11 9.13
N GLU A 321 -1.48 1.90 9.33
CA GLU A 321 -2.71 1.45 10.00
C GLU A 321 -3.42 0.34 9.18
N ASN A 322 -4.20 -0.50 9.87
CA ASN A 322 -5.04 -1.57 9.32
C ASN A 322 -4.26 -2.69 8.58
N THR A 323 -3.04 -3.02 9.02
CA THR A 323 -2.29 -4.16 8.50
C THR A 323 -1.43 -4.81 9.58
N HIS A 324 -1.19 -6.11 9.47
CA HIS A 324 -0.23 -6.85 10.29
C HIS A 324 1.19 -6.86 9.68
N SER A 325 1.37 -6.24 8.50
CA SER A 325 2.64 -6.29 7.79
C SER A 325 3.66 -5.33 8.41
N ILE A 326 4.86 -5.87 8.63
CA ILE A 326 6.03 -5.15 9.16
C ILE A 326 7.10 -4.90 8.09
N LYS A 327 6.86 -5.29 6.83
CA LYS A 327 7.83 -5.11 5.74
C LYS A 327 8.15 -3.62 5.57
N ASN A 328 9.43 -3.27 5.66
CA ASN A 328 9.93 -1.88 5.60
C ASN A 328 9.29 -0.92 6.62
N SER A 329 8.87 -1.42 7.79
CA SER A 329 8.29 -0.59 8.84
C SER A 329 9.30 0.45 9.38
N PRO A 330 8.96 1.76 9.37
CA PRO A 330 9.78 2.79 9.99
C PRO A 330 9.98 2.58 11.49
N SER A 331 9.01 1.98 12.18
CA SER A 331 9.11 1.64 13.60
C SER A 331 10.23 0.65 13.86
N LEU A 332 10.32 -0.40 13.04
CA LEU A 332 11.35 -1.43 13.19
C LEU A 332 12.74 -0.88 12.84
N ALA A 333 12.84 -0.07 11.79
CA ALA A 333 14.09 0.61 11.45
C ALA A 333 14.56 1.51 12.61
N PHE A 334 13.64 2.23 13.26
CA PHE A 334 13.95 3.05 14.42
C PHE A 334 14.37 2.20 15.63
N LEU A 335 13.64 1.12 15.97
CA LEU A 335 13.99 0.21 17.06
C LEU A 335 15.39 -0.39 16.92
N SER A 336 15.78 -0.75 15.69
CA SER A 336 17.13 -1.21 15.36
C SER A 336 18.21 -0.14 15.58
N SER A 337 17.87 1.14 15.39
CA SER A 337 18.84 2.24 15.50
C SER A 337 19.16 2.67 16.95
N ILE A 338 18.30 2.33 17.92
CA ILE A 338 18.43 2.76 19.33
C ILE A 338 18.81 1.61 20.28
N THR A 339 19.84 0.82 19.93
CA THR A 339 20.22 -0.43 20.63
C THR A 339 20.47 -0.30 22.13
N LEU A 340 20.92 0.87 22.61
CA LEU A 340 21.27 1.11 24.01
C LEU A 340 20.10 1.61 24.87
N CYS A 341 18.95 1.93 24.27
CA CYS A 341 17.79 2.47 24.97
C CYS A 341 16.86 1.34 25.43
N ARG A 342 16.18 1.52 26.57
CA ARG A 342 15.04 0.67 26.92
C ARG A 342 13.87 1.03 26.02
N LYS A 343 13.24 0.04 25.40
CA LYS A 343 12.17 0.20 24.42
C LYS A 343 10.92 -0.50 24.92
N ARG A 344 9.82 0.22 24.91
CA ARG A 344 8.49 -0.30 25.21
C ARG A 344 7.66 -0.05 23.97
N ALA A 345 7.00 -1.07 23.42
CA ALA A 345 6.20 -0.89 22.22
C ALA A 345 4.81 -1.49 22.36
N TYR A 346 3.84 -0.84 21.73
CA TYR A 346 2.48 -1.33 21.60
C TYR A 346 2.03 -1.22 20.14
N ASP A 347 1.46 -2.29 19.61
CA ASP A 347 0.71 -2.28 18.36
C ASP A 347 -0.52 -3.17 18.56
N PRO A 348 -1.71 -2.74 18.11
CA PRO A 348 -2.95 -3.50 18.30
C PRO A 348 -2.96 -4.83 17.53
N VAL A 349 -2.18 -4.98 16.47
CA VAL A 349 -2.20 -6.15 15.58
C VAL A 349 -0.86 -6.88 15.56
N VAL A 350 0.26 -6.17 15.52
CA VAL A 350 1.60 -6.76 15.39
C VAL A 350 2.14 -7.22 16.74
N LYS A 351 2.55 -8.48 16.82
CA LYS A 351 3.29 -9.05 17.96
C LYS A 351 4.71 -9.41 17.54
N LEU A 352 5.70 -8.98 18.32
CA LEU A 352 7.12 -9.29 18.13
C LEU A 352 7.59 -10.18 19.27
N SER A 353 8.63 -10.99 19.01
CA SER A 353 9.32 -11.70 20.08
C SER A 353 10.06 -10.70 20.99
N VAL A 354 10.08 -10.96 22.29
CA VAL A 354 10.86 -10.16 23.26
C VAL A 354 12.35 -10.16 22.96
N ASP A 355 12.84 -11.23 22.31
CA ASP A 355 14.25 -11.37 21.91
C ASP A 355 14.56 -10.76 20.53
N ALA A 356 13.55 -10.21 19.84
CA ALA A 356 13.74 -9.62 18.51
C ALA A 356 14.66 -8.37 18.55
N TYR A 357 14.68 -7.67 19.69
CA TYR A 357 15.47 -6.45 19.87
C TYR A 357 16.08 -6.39 21.28
N PRO A 358 17.30 -5.86 21.44
CA PRO A 358 17.86 -5.62 22.76
C PRO A 358 17.02 -4.63 23.57
N LEU A 359 16.87 -4.91 24.87
CA LEU A 359 16.18 -4.05 25.86
C LEU A 359 14.73 -3.71 25.47
N PHE A 360 14.04 -4.67 24.87
CA PHE A 360 12.69 -4.50 24.33
C PHE A 360 11.64 -5.19 25.20
N GLU A 361 10.52 -4.48 25.39
CA GLU A 361 9.31 -4.97 26.04
C GLU A 361 8.12 -4.65 25.13
N GLN A 362 7.24 -5.63 24.93
CA GLN A 362 5.96 -5.38 24.27
C GLN A 362 4.85 -5.24 25.30
N CYS A 363 4.17 -4.08 25.29
CA CYS A 363 3.10 -3.74 26.21
C CYS A 363 1.74 -4.23 25.69
N VAL A 364 0.72 -4.22 26.57
CA VAL A 364 -0.65 -4.62 26.23
C VAL A 364 -1.57 -3.43 25.91
N SER A 365 -1.15 -2.21 26.20
CA SER A 365 -1.88 -0.99 25.79
C SER A 365 -0.95 0.21 25.50
N ALA A 366 -1.48 1.18 24.76
CA ALA A 366 -0.80 2.43 24.44
C ALA A 366 -0.43 3.24 25.70
N ILE A 367 -1.34 3.34 26.68
CA ILE A 367 -1.11 4.10 27.92
C ILE A 367 -0.08 3.41 28.82
N GLU A 368 -0.14 2.10 28.96
CA GLU A 368 0.87 1.34 29.70
C GLU A 368 2.26 1.54 29.10
N CYS A 369 2.37 1.55 27.77
CA CYS A 369 3.61 1.76 27.04
C CYS A 369 4.32 3.07 27.42
N CYS A 370 3.55 4.11 27.79
CA CYS A 370 4.08 5.42 28.21
C CYS A 370 4.61 5.46 29.65
N GLN A 371 4.30 4.48 30.51
CA GLN A 371 4.70 4.49 31.92
C GLN A 371 6.23 4.56 32.07
N GLY A 372 6.71 5.61 32.74
CA GLY A 372 8.13 5.90 32.96
C GLY A 372 8.93 6.30 31.71
N ALA A 373 8.27 6.48 30.55
CA ALA A 373 8.96 6.80 29.31
C ALA A 373 9.47 8.24 29.29
N ASP A 374 10.65 8.46 28.69
CA ASP A 374 11.21 9.77 28.42
C ASP A 374 10.76 10.33 27.06
N VAL A 375 10.54 9.44 26.09
CA VAL A 375 10.13 9.79 24.73
C VAL A 375 9.00 8.89 24.27
N LEU A 376 7.94 9.48 23.76
CA LEU A 376 6.89 8.77 23.02
C LEU A 376 7.12 8.96 21.52
N VAL A 377 7.08 7.87 20.75
CA VAL A 377 7.24 7.86 19.30
C VAL A 377 6.00 7.23 18.67
N ILE A 378 5.39 7.91 17.68
CA ILE A 378 4.15 7.46 17.03
C ILE A 378 4.37 7.32 15.52
N PRO A 379 5.08 6.27 15.09
CA PRO A 379 5.37 6.03 13.67
C PRO A 379 4.16 5.52 12.86
N THR A 380 3.15 4.94 13.51
CA THR A 380 1.98 4.34 12.83
C THR A 380 0.69 4.99 13.32
N PRO A 381 -0.19 5.51 12.45
CA PRO A 381 -1.28 6.38 12.86
C PRO A 381 -2.57 5.63 13.19
N TRP A 382 -2.50 4.55 13.99
CA TRP A 382 -3.67 3.75 14.34
C TRP A 382 -4.83 4.62 14.90
N PRO A 383 -6.09 4.37 14.50
CA PRO A 383 -7.22 5.21 14.94
C PRO A 383 -7.37 5.33 16.46
N GLU A 384 -7.02 4.30 17.22
CA GLU A 384 -7.07 4.31 18.69
C GLU A 384 -6.12 5.34 19.32
N PHE A 385 -4.97 5.62 18.70
CA PHE A 385 -3.99 6.58 19.21
C PHE A 385 -4.50 8.02 19.11
N ARG A 386 -5.31 8.31 18.09
CA ARG A 386 -5.97 9.63 17.94
C ARG A 386 -6.98 9.90 19.07
N GLN A 387 -7.46 8.86 19.73
CA GLN A 387 -8.44 8.93 20.82
C GLN A 387 -7.79 8.86 22.21
N ALA A 388 -6.46 8.77 22.28
CA ALA A 388 -5.75 8.62 23.54
C ALA A 388 -5.90 9.89 24.42
N ASP A 389 -6.08 9.70 25.73
CA ASP A 389 -6.09 10.79 26.69
C ASP A 389 -4.66 11.30 26.93
N LEU A 390 -4.34 12.45 26.33
CA LEU A 390 -3.05 13.11 26.47
C LEU A 390 -2.67 13.43 27.93
N LYS A 391 -3.64 13.62 28.84
CA LYS A 391 -3.34 13.81 30.27
C LYS A 391 -2.86 12.50 30.92
N ALA A 392 -3.45 11.37 30.53
CA ALA A 392 -2.99 10.07 31.00
C ALA A 392 -1.58 9.75 30.46
N VAL A 393 -1.29 10.12 29.21
CA VAL A 393 0.07 10.04 28.64
C VAL A 393 1.04 10.91 29.45
N GLU A 394 0.69 12.18 29.70
CA GLU A 394 1.51 13.10 30.49
C GLU A 394 1.81 12.58 31.89
N ALA A 395 0.79 12.11 32.62
CA ALA A 395 0.94 11.58 33.96
C ALA A 395 1.80 10.30 34.01
N GLY A 396 1.82 9.51 32.93
CA GLY A 396 2.61 8.30 32.83
C GLY A 396 4.08 8.53 32.45
N MET A 397 4.39 9.63 31.76
CA MET A 397 5.74 9.87 31.24
C MET A 397 6.66 10.59 32.23
N LYS A 398 7.95 10.25 32.21
CA LYS A 398 9.00 10.88 33.01
C LYS A 398 9.48 12.19 32.37
N SER A 399 9.71 12.16 31.06
CA SER A 399 10.08 13.34 30.28
C SER A 399 8.99 13.59 29.24
N ARG A 400 8.69 14.86 28.97
CA ARG A 400 7.57 15.24 28.09
C ARG A 400 8.09 15.47 26.66
N ILE A 401 8.52 14.42 25.97
CA ILE A 401 8.99 14.47 24.56
C ILE A 401 8.10 13.57 23.70
N VAL A 402 7.53 14.12 22.62
CA VAL A 402 6.69 13.37 21.66
C VAL A 402 7.21 13.54 20.25
N LEU A 403 7.59 12.43 19.61
CA LEU A 403 7.94 12.32 18.20
C LEU A 403 6.73 11.74 17.44
N ASP A 404 5.92 12.60 16.85
CA ASP A 404 4.70 12.25 16.14
C ASP A 404 4.79 12.73 14.68
N PRO A 405 5.55 12.03 13.82
CA PRO A 405 5.81 12.46 12.45
C PRO A 405 4.52 12.62 11.62
N LEU A 406 3.45 11.90 11.97
CA LEU A 406 2.21 11.87 11.20
C LEU A 406 1.10 12.76 11.77
N GLY A 407 1.34 13.43 12.90
CA GLY A 407 0.36 14.32 13.52
C GLY A 407 -0.88 13.59 14.05
N VAL A 408 -0.67 12.44 14.69
CA VAL A 408 -1.73 11.61 15.27
C VAL A 408 -2.37 12.28 16.48
N LEU A 409 -1.57 12.95 17.30
CA LEU A 409 -2.00 13.68 18.49
C LEU A 409 -2.22 15.16 18.17
N ASP A 410 -3.08 15.82 18.96
CA ASP A 410 -3.20 17.28 18.89
C ASP A 410 -1.96 17.96 19.50
N GLY A 411 -1.07 18.46 18.64
CA GLY A 411 0.16 19.13 19.04
C GLY A 411 -0.07 20.37 19.91
N LYS A 412 -1.22 21.07 19.79
CA LYS A 412 -1.55 22.21 20.64
C LYS A 412 -1.84 21.78 22.08
N THR A 413 -2.66 20.73 22.24
CA THR A 413 -2.92 20.12 23.56
C THR A 413 -1.64 19.54 24.16
N ALA A 414 -0.81 18.86 23.35
CA ALA A 414 0.49 18.36 23.82
C ALA A 414 1.38 19.50 24.34
N LEU A 415 1.50 20.61 23.59
CA LEU A 415 2.26 21.78 24.02
C LEU A 415 1.70 22.38 25.33
N ALA A 416 0.37 22.48 25.46
CA ALA A 416 -0.29 23.01 26.66
C ALA A 416 -0.03 22.13 27.91
N LEU A 417 0.17 20.82 27.72
CA LEU A 417 0.57 19.88 28.77
C LEU A 417 2.09 19.89 29.03
N GLY A 418 2.85 20.70 28.30
CA GLY A 418 4.29 20.89 28.48
C GLY A 418 5.16 19.90 27.72
N PHE A 419 4.62 19.23 26.70
CA PHE A 419 5.42 18.40 25.79
C PHE A 419 6.26 19.25 24.83
N ASP A 420 7.50 18.82 24.59
CA ASP A 420 8.18 19.11 23.34
C ASP A 420 7.60 18.16 22.28
N TYR A 421 6.93 18.73 21.29
CA TYR A 421 6.20 18.00 20.27
C TYR A 421 6.84 18.23 18.90
N TYR A 422 7.13 17.13 18.23
CA TYR A 422 7.85 17.08 16.96
C TYR A 422 7.00 16.39 15.92
N ARG A 423 6.82 17.05 14.77
CA ARG A 423 6.04 16.54 13.64
C ARG A 423 6.75 16.93 12.34
N LEU A 424 6.58 16.10 11.31
CA LEU A 424 7.08 16.43 9.98
C LEU A 424 6.41 17.70 9.44
N GLY A 425 7.19 18.56 8.81
CA GLY A 425 6.66 19.71 8.09
C GLY A 425 6.46 20.97 8.92
N MET A 426 6.93 21.02 10.15
CA MET A 426 6.84 22.23 10.99
C MET A 426 7.98 22.30 12.00
N ALA A 427 8.31 23.51 12.46
CA ALA A 427 9.25 23.69 13.56
C ALA A 427 8.75 22.99 14.84
N PRO A 428 9.64 22.45 15.70
CA PRO A 428 9.23 21.82 16.95
C PRO A 428 8.43 22.77 17.86
N LEU A 429 7.31 22.27 18.37
CA LEU A 429 6.56 22.97 19.43
C LEU A 429 7.23 22.66 20.77
N SER A 430 7.70 23.67 21.48
CA SER A 430 8.40 23.47 22.74
C SER A 430 7.85 24.42 23.79
N ALA A 431 7.49 23.88 24.95
CA ALA A 431 7.12 24.72 26.07
C ALA A 431 8.37 25.51 26.49
N ALA A 432 8.31 26.84 26.38
CA ALA A 432 9.40 27.71 26.80
C ALA A 432 9.84 27.32 28.21
N SER A 433 11.14 27.14 28.43
CA SER A 433 11.67 26.91 29.77
C SER A 433 11.27 28.09 30.65
N SER A 434 10.35 27.84 31.57
CA SER A 434 9.95 28.81 32.57
C SER A 434 11.18 29.19 33.41
N GLY A 435 11.79 30.33 33.10
CA GLY A 435 12.60 31.14 34.00
C GLY A 435 14.02 30.66 34.32
N LYS A 436 15.01 31.16 33.58
CA LYS A 436 16.17 31.79 34.23
C LYS A 436 16.06 33.30 34.01
N LYS A 437 15.54 34.01 35.01
CA LYS A 437 15.78 35.46 35.13
C LYS A 437 17.29 35.62 35.19
N VAL A 438 17.88 36.18 34.13
CA VAL A 438 19.20 36.76 34.20
C VAL A 438 19.07 37.94 35.16
N VAL A 439 19.57 37.76 36.38
CA VAL A 439 19.80 38.85 37.32
C VAL A 439 20.88 39.74 36.68
N LYS A 440 20.55 41.03 36.56
CA LYS A 440 21.42 42.07 35.99
C LYS A 440 22.79 42.12 36.65
#